data_AF-A0A2G9S549-F1
#
_entry.id   AF-A0A2G9S549-F1
#
_cell.length_a   1.000
_cell.length_b   1.000
_cell.length_c   1.000
_cell.angle_alpha   90.00
_cell.angle_beta   90.00
_cell.angle_gamma   90.00
#
_symmetry.space_group_name_H-M   'P 1'
#
loop_
_entity.id
_entity.type
_entity.pdbx_description
1 polymer ?
#
loop_
_entity_poly.entity_id
_entity_poly.type
_entity_poly.pdbx_seq_one_letter_code
_entity_poly.pdbx_strand_id
1 'polypeptide(L)'
;MNGITSKGSLTGSPHLSELSINSQGATTGINSTLSPNLSPDGKPSSPLISPLLNEQICIRTDDEEDSRKKRFPTDKAYYIAKEVSTTECTYLKDLEVITVVISTFIAKEGRSNSQMKGEHQKIGDVMLKNIQGMKQFTTNYQRHYEVLMELEKAIKNSRKLEILCRDFEQEKVCYLPLNMFLLRPLHRLMHYKQIMERLCKHYSPNHTDFRDTRAALAEISEMVAQFHGAMIKMENYQKLQELRKDLTGIDNLVIPGREFIRLGSLSKLSGKGLQQRMFFL
;
A
#
# COMPACT_ATOMS: atom_id res chain seq x y z
N MET A 1 35.31 45.29 1.93
CA MET A 1 35.76 44.64 0.67
C MET A 1 36.34 43.29 1.02
N ASN A 2 35.76 42.25 0.40
CA ASN A 2 36.26 40.89 0.16
C ASN A 2 36.41 40.00 1.42
N GLY A 3 35.74 38.86 1.57
CA GLY A 3 34.90 38.08 0.65
C GLY A 3 35.01 36.61 1.03
N ILE A 4 34.06 36.11 1.81
CA ILE A 4 33.96 34.70 2.23
C ILE A 4 33.17 33.94 1.16
N THR A 5 33.71 32.83 0.65
CA THR A 5 32.93 31.83 -0.10
C THR A 5 33.30 30.41 0.32
N SER A 6 32.31 29.54 0.12
CA SER A 6 32.03 28.28 0.78
C SER A 6 32.07 27.12 -0.22
N LYS A 7 32.08 25.90 0.33
CA LYS A 7 31.58 24.60 -0.19
C LYS A 7 32.61 23.63 -0.74
N GLY A 8 32.62 22.45 -0.09
CA GLY A 8 32.97 21.18 -0.70
C GLY A 8 31.77 20.52 -1.39
N SER A 9 32.04 19.50 -2.20
CA SER A 9 31.07 18.48 -2.61
C SER A 9 31.80 17.22 -3.08
N LEU A 10 31.42 16.10 -2.46
CA LEU A 10 31.71 14.72 -2.84
C LEU A 10 30.49 14.21 -3.63
N THR A 11 30.70 13.65 -4.82
CA THR A 11 29.64 12.93 -5.56
C THR A 11 30.03 11.46 -5.67
N GLY A 12 29.42 10.62 -4.84
CA GLY A 12 29.41 9.17 -4.98
C GLY A 12 28.00 8.70 -5.31
N SER A 13 27.83 8.11 -6.49
CA SER A 13 26.66 7.28 -6.83
C SER A 13 26.98 5.83 -6.50
N PRO A 14 25.97 5.03 -6.14
CA PRO A 14 25.90 3.71 -6.76
C PRO A 14 24.50 3.32 -7.24
N HIS A 15 24.59 2.65 -8.38
CA HIS A 15 23.61 1.92 -9.16
C HIS A 15 23.09 0.68 -8.40
N LEU A 16 21.78 0.45 -8.42
CA LEU A 16 21.14 -0.76 -7.90
C LEU A 16 21.32 -1.91 -8.91
N SER A 17 21.95 -2.99 -8.46
CA SER A 17 22.12 -4.25 -9.20
C SER A 17 20.98 -5.21 -8.87
N GLU A 18 20.32 -5.75 -9.88
CA GLU A 18 19.50 -6.96 -9.79
C GLU A 18 20.40 -8.20 -9.59
N LEU A 19 19.98 -9.12 -8.72
CA LEU A 19 20.55 -10.46 -8.63
C LEU A 19 19.45 -11.51 -8.78
N SER A 20 19.52 -12.22 -9.90
CA SER A 20 18.98 -13.56 -10.12
C SER A 20 19.74 -14.58 -9.26
N ILE A 21 19.06 -15.59 -8.73
CA ILE A 21 19.67 -16.92 -8.47
C ILE A 21 18.66 -18.02 -8.79
N ASN A 22 19.11 -18.93 -9.65
CA ASN A 22 18.54 -20.19 -10.09
C ASN A 22 19.36 -21.32 -9.44
N SER A 23 18.76 -22.45 -9.06
CA SER A 23 19.44 -23.74 -8.74
C SER A 23 18.38 -24.85 -8.64
N GLN A 24 18.18 -25.70 -9.67
CA GLN A 24 18.78 -27.04 -9.90
C GLN A 24 18.56 -28.05 -8.74
N GLY A 25 18.10 -29.30 -8.88
CA GLY A 25 17.66 -30.17 -9.99
C GLY A 25 17.69 -31.68 -9.58
N ALA A 26 16.81 -32.51 -10.17
CA ALA A 26 16.86 -33.99 -10.43
C ALA A 26 16.86 -35.01 -9.25
N THR A 27 16.30 -36.26 -9.26
CA THR A 27 15.54 -37.21 -10.14
C THR A 27 15.02 -38.36 -9.21
N THR A 28 13.97 -39.19 -9.43
CA THR A 28 13.77 -40.31 -10.40
C THR A 28 12.39 -41.02 -10.14
N GLY A 29 11.86 -41.81 -11.12
CA GLY A 29 10.52 -42.47 -11.28
C GLY A 29 9.89 -43.30 -10.13
N ILE A 30 8.67 -43.89 -10.20
CA ILE A 30 8.10 -44.85 -11.19
C ILE A 30 6.56 -45.08 -10.99
N ASN A 31 5.84 -45.38 -12.09
CA ASN A 31 4.67 -46.27 -12.28
C ASN A 31 3.20 -45.95 -11.88
N SER A 32 2.32 -46.51 -12.72
CA SER A 32 0.88 -46.34 -12.99
C SER A 32 0.07 -47.64 -12.78
N THR A 33 -1.21 -47.54 -12.35
CA THR A 33 -2.25 -48.62 -12.39
C THR A 33 -3.65 -47.96 -12.38
N LEU A 34 -4.48 -47.97 -13.43
CA LEU A 34 -5.49 -48.96 -13.92
C LEU A 34 -6.73 -49.23 -13.02
N SER A 35 -7.91 -49.18 -13.69
CA SER A 35 -9.36 -49.09 -13.36
C SER A 35 -9.99 -50.35 -12.67
N PRO A 36 -11.33 -50.72 -12.68
CA PRO A 36 -12.55 -50.25 -13.41
C PRO A 36 -13.94 -50.37 -12.68
N ASN A 37 -15.06 -50.05 -13.37
CA ASN A 37 -16.40 -50.72 -13.42
C ASN A 37 -17.54 -49.72 -13.75
N LEU A 38 -18.68 -49.97 -14.40
CA LEU A 38 -19.27 -50.94 -15.36
C LEU A 38 -20.66 -50.34 -15.76
N SER A 39 -21.08 -50.50 -17.01
CA SER A 39 -22.40 -50.13 -17.66
C SER A 39 -23.60 -51.00 -17.16
N PRO A 40 -24.91 -50.84 -17.55
CA PRO A 40 -25.44 -50.69 -18.94
C PRO A 40 -26.82 -49.97 -19.21
N ASP A 41 -27.18 -50.02 -20.50
CA ASP A 41 -28.24 -49.47 -21.41
C ASP A 41 -29.75 -49.33 -21.05
N GLY A 42 -30.45 -48.49 -21.86
CA GLY A 42 -31.92 -48.53 -22.10
C GLY A 42 -32.56 -47.30 -22.81
N LYS A 43 -32.92 -47.39 -24.10
CA LYS A 43 -33.80 -46.49 -24.93
C LYS A 43 -35.31 -46.82 -24.72
N PRO A 44 -36.35 -46.24 -25.42
CA PRO A 44 -36.58 -44.97 -26.19
C PRO A 44 -37.92 -44.23 -25.79
N SER A 45 -38.31 -43.06 -26.35
CA SER A 45 -39.45 -42.88 -27.31
C SER A 45 -39.84 -41.39 -27.53
N SER A 46 -40.22 -41.03 -28.77
CA SER A 46 -40.78 -39.74 -29.27
C SER A 46 -42.34 -39.72 -29.12
N PRO A 47 -43.20 -38.77 -29.63
CA PRO A 47 -42.98 -37.65 -30.59
C PRO A 47 -43.90 -36.37 -30.50
N LEU A 48 -43.62 -35.39 -31.38
CA LEU A 48 -44.50 -34.49 -32.17
C LEU A 48 -45.50 -33.50 -31.51
N ILE A 49 -45.41 -32.22 -31.91
CA ILE A 49 -46.43 -31.45 -32.66
C ILE A 49 -45.73 -30.23 -33.31
N SER A 50 -45.83 -30.12 -34.64
CA SER A 50 -45.78 -28.86 -35.40
C SER A 50 -47.18 -28.66 -36.02
N PRO A 51 -47.66 -27.43 -36.23
CA PRO A 51 -47.59 -26.80 -37.57
C PRO A 51 -47.52 -25.25 -37.46
N LEU A 52 -47.41 -24.39 -38.47
CA LEU A 52 -47.23 -24.40 -39.93
C LEU A 52 -46.83 -22.96 -40.32
N LEU A 53 -46.27 -22.84 -41.52
CA LEU A 53 -45.84 -21.65 -42.24
C LEU A 53 -46.85 -20.48 -42.26
N ASN A 54 -46.34 -19.26 -42.13
CA ASN A 54 -46.90 -18.12 -42.86
C ASN A 54 -45.74 -17.19 -43.29
N GLU A 55 -45.32 -17.33 -44.55
CA GLU A 55 -44.47 -16.34 -45.22
C GLU A 55 -45.35 -15.15 -45.62
N GLN A 56 -45.02 -13.96 -45.12
CA GLN A 56 -45.39 -12.71 -45.78
C GLN A 56 -44.20 -11.74 -45.71
N ILE A 57 -43.68 -11.43 -46.90
CA ILE A 57 -42.65 -10.43 -47.18
C ILE A 57 -43.18 -9.03 -46.85
N CYS A 58 -42.46 -8.23 -46.06
CA CYS A 58 -42.14 -6.82 -46.39
C CYS A 58 -41.25 -6.10 -45.36
N ILE A 59 -40.20 -5.45 -45.89
CA ILE A 59 -39.55 -4.20 -45.45
C ILE A 59 -38.56 -4.25 -44.27
N ARG A 60 -37.35 -3.77 -44.61
CA ARG A 60 -36.17 -3.57 -43.79
C ARG A 60 -36.40 -2.62 -42.62
N THR A 61 -35.75 -2.91 -41.50
CA THR A 61 -34.94 -1.95 -40.74
C THR A 61 -33.76 -2.70 -40.13
N ASP A 62 -32.57 -2.14 -40.32
CA ASP A 62 -31.32 -2.56 -39.68
C ASP A 62 -31.49 -2.66 -38.17
N ASP A 63 -31.21 -3.81 -37.58
CA ASP A 63 -30.92 -3.91 -36.15
C ASP A 63 -29.51 -4.46 -35.99
N GLU A 64 -28.62 -3.54 -35.59
CA GLU A 64 -27.23 -3.80 -35.26
C GLU A 64 -27.10 -4.83 -34.14
N GLU A 65 -26.80 -6.07 -34.50
CA GLU A 65 -26.08 -6.97 -33.61
C GLU A 65 -24.58 -6.66 -33.71
N ASP A 66 -24.14 -5.55 -33.10
CA ASP A 66 -22.75 -5.45 -32.68
C ASP A 66 -22.67 -5.68 -31.18
N SER A 67 -22.25 -6.91 -30.88
CA SER A 67 -21.67 -7.33 -29.63
C SER A 67 -20.52 -6.40 -29.23
N ARG A 68 -20.85 -5.21 -28.74
CA ARG A 68 -19.92 -4.34 -28.00
C ARG A 68 -19.62 -5.02 -26.67
N LYS A 69 -18.80 -6.07 -26.73
CA LYS A 69 -17.84 -6.42 -25.69
C LYS A 69 -17.29 -5.09 -25.20
N LYS A 70 -17.69 -4.65 -24.01
CA LYS A 70 -17.15 -3.46 -23.36
C LYS A 70 -15.64 -3.64 -23.36
N ARG A 71 -14.98 -3.01 -24.32
CA ARG A 71 -13.54 -3.00 -24.45
C ARG A 71 -13.10 -2.17 -23.25
N PHE A 72 -12.79 -2.85 -22.15
CA PHE A 72 -12.19 -2.23 -20.98
C PHE A 72 -11.05 -1.37 -21.51
N PRO A 73 -11.00 -0.06 -21.19
CA PRO A 73 -9.96 0.77 -21.73
C PRO A 73 -8.63 0.14 -21.31
N THR A 74 -7.84 -0.27 -22.30
CA THR A 74 -6.46 -0.75 -22.14
C THR A 74 -5.55 0.45 -21.81
N ASP A 75 -6.10 1.38 -21.04
CA ASP A 75 -5.55 2.69 -20.75
C ASP A 75 -4.86 2.60 -19.39
N LYS A 76 -3.57 2.93 -19.39
CA LYS A 76 -2.73 2.98 -18.20
C LYS A 76 -3.37 3.82 -17.08
N ALA A 77 -4.13 4.85 -17.42
CA ALA A 77 -4.88 5.65 -16.45
C ALA A 77 -5.90 4.83 -15.64
N TYR A 78 -6.61 3.89 -16.29
CA TYR A 78 -7.55 2.99 -15.61
C TYR A 78 -6.84 2.09 -14.59
N TYR A 79 -5.69 1.54 -14.95
CA TYR A 79 -4.89 0.72 -14.01
C TYR A 79 -4.33 1.54 -12.85
N ILE A 80 -3.94 2.80 -13.09
CA ILE A 80 -3.52 3.72 -12.02
C ILE A 80 -4.70 4.04 -11.09
N ALA A 81 -5.90 4.31 -11.63
CA ALA A 81 -7.10 4.55 -10.81
C ALA A 81 -7.50 3.29 -10.01
N LYS A 82 -7.35 2.10 -10.60
CA LYS A 82 -7.56 0.82 -9.90
C LYS A 82 -6.54 0.63 -8.78
N GLU A 83 -5.28 0.99 -9.00
CA GLU A 83 -4.23 0.99 -7.97
C GLU A 83 -4.59 1.94 -6.81
N VAL A 84 -5.06 3.16 -7.10
CA VAL A 84 -5.57 4.08 -6.08
C VAL A 84 -6.65 3.41 -5.24
N SER A 85 -7.69 2.87 -5.88
CA SER A 85 -8.85 2.28 -5.20
C SER A 85 -8.46 1.06 -4.34
N THR A 86 -7.63 0.18 -4.88
CA THR A 86 -7.18 -1.03 -4.17
C THR A 86 -6.30 -0.69 -2.97
N THR A 87 -5.34 0.22 -3.14
CA THR A 87 -4.46 0.66 -2.05
C THR A 87 -5.19 1.53 -1.03
N GLU A 88 -6.24 2.25 -1.43
CA GLU A 88 -7.11 3.00 -0.51
C GLU A 88 -7.93 2.05 0.36
N CYS A 89 -8.46 0.97 -0.22
CA CYS A 89 -9.17 -0.04 0.55
C CYS A 89 -8.28 -0.67 1.63
N THR A 90 -7.00 -0.94 1.33
CA THR A 90 -6.06 -1.44 2.34
C THR A 90 -5.72 -0.37 3.38
N TYR A 91 -5.50 0.88 2.94
CA TYR A 91 -5.21 1.99 3.86
C TYR A 91 -6.36 2.25 4.84
N LEU A 92 -7.61 2.20 4.39
CA LEU A 92 -8.78 2.34 5.25
C LEU A 92 -8.88 1.22 6.27
N LYS A 93 -8.51 -0.03 5.91
CA LYS A 93 -8.41 -1.13 6.88
C LYS A 93 -7.32 -0.89 7.90
N ASP A 94 -6.18 -0.34 7.48
CA ASP A 94 -5.11 0.02 8.42
C ASP A 94 -5.52 1.15 9.36
N LEU A 95 -6.24 2.15 8.85
CA LEU A 95 -6.85 3.19 9.68
C LEU A 95 -7.91 2.61 10.61
N GLU A 96 -8.66 1.60 10.18
CA GLU A 96 -9.58 0.87 11.05
C GLU A 96 -8.82 0.14 12.16
N VAL A 97 -7.64 -0.43 11.90
CA VAL A 97 -6.80 -0.99 12.99
C VAL A 97 -6.42 0.10 13.98
N ILE A 98 -5.95 1.26 13.52
CA ILE A 98 -5.66 2.41 14.42
C ILE A 98 -6.92 2.85 15.16
N THR A 99 -8.04 3.00 14.46
CA THR A 99 -9.30 3.47 15.02
C THR A 99 -9.88 2.44 15.97
N VAL A 100 -9.74 1.14 15.72
CA VAL A 100 -10.19 0.06 16.62
C VAL A 100 -9.28 0.00 17.83
N VAL A 101 -7.97 0.16 17.71
CA VAL A 101 -7.06 0.27 18.87
C VAL A 101 -7.43 1.51 19.69
N ILE A 102 -7.40 2.69 19.07
CA ILE A 102 -7.70 3.96 19.72
C ILE A 102 -9.14 3.98 20.24
N SER A 103 -10.13 3.37 19.58
CA SER A 103 -11.54 3.32 20.02
C SER A 103 -11.82 2.24 21.05
N THR A 104 -11.04 1.16 21.08
CA THR A 104 -10.99 0.24 22.24
C THR A 104 -10.45 0.98 23.46
N PHE A 105 -9.74 2.11 23.27
CA PHE A 105 -9.35 3.06 24.31
C PHE A 105 -10.26 4.31 24.44
N ILE A 106 -11.01 4.72 23.41
CA ILE A 106 -11.77 5.97 23.31
C ILE A 106 -13.04 5.73 22.47
N ALA A 107 -14.10 5.24 23.08
CA ALA A 107 -15.34 4.92 22.37
C ALA A 107 -16.10 6.18 21.88
N LYS A 108 -16.71 6.02 20.69
CA LYS A 108 -17.70 6.88 19.95
C LYS A 108 -17.14 8.05 19.14
N GLU A 109 -17.36 8.02 17.82
CA GLU A 109 -18.36 8.85 17.11
C GLU A 109 -18.44 8.42 15.62
N GLY A 110 -19.54 8.76 14.96
CA GLY A 110 -20.09 8.14 13.75
C GLY A 110 -19.35 8.32 12.42
N ARG A 111 -19.65 7.39 11.50
CA ARG A 111 -19.31 7.48 10.07
C ARG A 111 -20.46 8.10 9.30
N SER A 112 -20.12 8.96 8.33
CA SER A 112 -21.03 9.37 7.27
C SER A 112 -20.48 8.87 5.92
N ASN A 113 -21.27 8.06 5.23
CA ASN A 113 -20.98 7.61 3.87
C ASN A 113 -21.46 8.67 2.88
N SER A 114 -20.59 9.09 1.95
CA SER A 114 -21.03 9.86 0.78
C SER A 114 -21.18 8.93 -0.43
N GLN A 115 -22.39 8.92 -0.98
CA GLN A 115 -22.77 8.16 -2.17
C GLN A 115 -22.38 8.98 -3.42
N MET A 116 -21.58 8.40 -4.32
CA MET A 116 -21.18 9.04 -5.57
C MET A 116 -22.24 8.84 -6.67
N LYS A 117 -22.70 9.93 -7.27
CA LYS A 117 -23.68 9.97 -8.35
C LYS A 117 -22.98 10.27 -9.69
N GLY A 118 -22.97 9.29 -10.59
CA GLY A 118 -23.49 9.39 -11.95
C GLY A 118 -23.01 10.41 -12.99
N GLU A 119 -21.85 11.07 -12.84
CA GLU A 119 -21.18 11.72 -13.99
C GLU A 119 -19.81 11.09 -14.20
N HIS A 120 -19.26 11.15 -15.41
CA HIS A 120 -17.95 10.57 -15.77
C HIS A 120 -16.83 11.31 -15.01
N GLN A 121 -16.67 11.00 -13.72
CA GLN A 121 -15.59 11.48 -12.88
C GLN A 121 -14.29 10.97 -13.48
N LYS A 122 -13.36 11.89 -13.72
CA LYS A 122 -12.01 11.54 -14.13
C LYS A 122 -11.22 11.28 -12.85
N ILE A 123 -9.98 10.83 -12.97
CA ILE A 123 -9.19 10.55 -11.77
C ILE A 123 -8.58 11.85 -11.22
N GLY A 124 -8.24 12.81 -12.08
CA GLY A 124 -7.61 14.07 -11.69
C GLY A 124 -8.51 14.97 -10.83
N ASP A 125 -9.77 15.18 -11.21
CA ASP A 125 -10.72 16.01 -10.45
C ASP A 125 -11.07 15.41 -9.08
N VAL A 126 -11.29 14.09 -9.03
CA VAL A 126 -11.53 13.36 -7.77
C VAL A 126 -10.33 13.47 -6.84
N MET A 127 -9.12 13.23 -7.35
CA MET A 127 -7.89 13.32 -6.56
C MET A 127 -7.64 14.77 -6.08
N LEU A 128 -7.84 15.77 -6.95
CA LEU A 128 -7.68 17.18 -6.60
C LEU A 128 -8.60 17.58 -5.44
N LYS A 129 -9.90 17.27 -5.56
CA LYS A 129 -10.89 17.58 -4.52
C LYS A 129 -10.53 16.91 -3.19
N ASN A 130 -10.14 15.64 -3.21
CA ASN A 130 -9.76 14.92 -2.01
C ASN A 130 -8.47 15.47 -1.38
N ILE A 131 -7.45 15.77 -2.18
CA ILE A 131 -6.18 16.37 -1.71
C ILE A 131 -6.40 17.74 -1.08
N GLN A 132 -7.25 18.58 -1.69
CA GLN A 132 -7.65 19.86 -1.10
C GLN A 132 -8.39 19.65 0.22
N GLY A 133 -9.30 18.68 0.29
CA GLY A 133 -9.97 18.29 1.55
C GLY A 133 -9.01 17.84 2.63
N MET A 134 -7.90 17.17 2.29
CA MET A 134 -6.91 16.72 3.27
C MET A 134 -6.21 17.87 4.01
N LYS A 135 -6.16 19.08 3.44
CA LYS A 135 -5.56 20.26 4.08
C LYS A 135 -6.25 20.64 5.39
N GLN A 136 -7.51 20.27 5.62
CA GLN A 136 -8.16 20.50 6.90
C GLN A 136 -7.58 19.64 8.04
N PHE A 137 -6.88 18.55 7.70
CA PHE A 137 -6.27 17.63 8.67
C PHE A 137 -4.79 17.91 8.95
N THR A 138 -4.24 18.99 8.40
CA THR A 138 -2.82 19.39 8.56
C THR A 138 -2.39 19.41 10.03
N THR A 139 -3.21 19.94 10.93
CA THR A 139 -2.96 19.94 12.38
C THR A 139 -2.88 18.52 12.97
N ASN A 140 -3.69 17.57 12.50
CA ASN A 140 -3.63 16.18 12.95
C ASN A 140 -2.32 15.51 12.51
N TYR A 141 -1.91 15.72 11.26
CA TYR A 141 -0.63 15.21 10.75
C TYR A 141 0.57 15.77 11.53
N GLN A 142 0.54 17.05 11.92
CA GLN A 142 1.59 17.66 12.76
C GLN A 142 1.71 16.97 14.13
N ARG A 143 0.60 16.52 14.69
CA ARG A 143 0.54 15.88 16.01
C ARG A 143 0.83 14.38 15.99
N HIS A 144 0.92 13.73 14.84
CA HIS A 144 1.17 12.28 14.78
C HIS A 144 2.46 11.84 15.49
N TYR A 145 3.54 12.62 15.33
CA TYR A 145 4.79 12.33 16.05
C TYR A 145 4.62 12.48 17.57
N GLU A 146 3.91 13.51 18.02
CA GLU A 146 3.60 13.73 19.44
C GLU A 146 2.77 12.56 20.01
N VAL A 147 1.72 12.13 19.29
CA VAL A 147 0.87 11.00 19.69
C VAL A 147 1.68 9.73 19.85
N LEU A 148 2.57 9.42 18.89
CA LEU A 148 3.47 8.27 18.98
C LEU A 148 4.36 8.33 20.23
N MET A 149 4.95 9.49 20.51
CA MET A 149 5.84 9.67 21.66
C MET A 149 5.10 9.55 22.99
N GLU A 150 3.92 10.14 23.12
CA GLU A 150 3.11 10.06 24.34
C GLU A 150 2.52 8.66 24.55
N LEU A 151 2.11 7.95 23.49
CA LEU A 151 1.67 6.56 23.59
C LEU A 151 2.79 5.67 24.14
N GLU A 152 4.01 5.81 23.61
CA GLU A 152 5.16 5.04 24.05
C GLU A 152 5.58 5.33 25.50
N LYS A 153 5.53 6.61 25.87
CA LYS A 153 5.75 7.03 27.25
C LYS A 153 4.68 6.45 28.18
N ALA A 154 3.42 6.44 27.77
CA ALA A 154 2.33 5.82 28.53
C ALA A 154 2.52 4.31 28.66
N ILE A 155 2.90 3.62 27.59
CA ILE A 155 3.21 2.17 27.59
C ILE A 155 4.34 1.87 28.59
N LYS A 156 5.44 2.63 28.53
CA LYS A 156 6.60 2.44 29.43
C LYS A 156 6.24 2.66 30.91
N ASN A 157 5.31 3.56 31.19
CA ASN A 157 4.91 3.91 32.55
C ASN A 157 3.77 3.04 33.10
N SER A 158 3.18 2.15 32.30
CA SER A 158 2.03 1.34 32.70
C SER A 158 2.16 -0.09 32.22
N ARG A 159 2.50 -1.00 33.13
CA ARG A 159 2.58 -2.44 32.86
C ARG A 159 1.27 -3.02 32.32
N LYS A 160 0.12 -2.48 32.75
CA LYS A 160 -1.19 -2.88 32.23
C LYS A 160 -1.32 -2.51 30.75
N LEU A 161 -0.91 -1.30 30.37
CA LEU A 161 -0.98 -0.83 28.99
C LEU A 161 0.05 -1.55 28.11
N GLU A 162 1.23 -1.82 28.63
CA GLU A 162 2.26 -2.63 27.96
C GLU A 162 1.75 -4.03 27.61
N ILE A 163 1.13 -4.72 28.57
CA ILE A 163 0.52 -6.04 28.33
C ILE A 163 -0.58 -5.94 27.27
N LEU A 164 -1.49 -4.96 27.39
CA LEU A 164 -2.56 -4.75 26.41
C LEU A 164 -2.02 -4.51 24.99
N CYS A 165 -0.98 -3.68 24.84
CA CYS A 165 -0.40 -3.38 23.54
C CYS A 165 0.30 -4.62 22.96
N ARG A 166 1.02 -5.38 23.79
CA ARG A 166 1.68 -6.61 23.36
C ARG A 166 0.67 -7.67 22.92
N ASP A 167 -0.38 -7.87 23.71
CA ASP A 167 -1.41 -8.86 23.41
C ASP A 167 -2.19 -8.45 22.14
N PHE A 168 -2.44 -7.15 21.95
CA PHE A 168 -2.99 -6.61 20.70
C PHE A 168 -2.07 -6.83 19.49
N GLU A 169 -0.75 -6.62 19.62
CA GLU A 169 0.23 -6.90 18.57
C GLU A 169 0.29 -8.39 18.15
N GLN A 170 -0.28 -9.30 18.94
CA GLN A 170 -0.39 -10.72 18.60
C GLN A 170 -1.67 -11.08 17.85
N GLU A 171 -2.66 -10.19 17.82
CA GLU A 171 -3.92 -10.41 17.11
C GLU A 171 -3.71 -10.40 15.60
N LYS A 172 -4.46 -11.25 14.87
CA LYS A 172 -4.35 -11.34 13.40
C LYS A 172 -4.64 -10.02 12.67
N VAL A 173 -5.44 -9.15 13.29
CA VAL A 173 -5.73 -7.81 12.75
C VAL A 173 -4.51 -6.88 12.84
N CYS A 174 -3.59 -7.13 13.78
CA CYS A 174 -2.35 -6.38 13.97
C CYS A 174 -1.18 -7.10 13.29
N TYR A 175 -1.24 -7.20 11.97
CA TYR A 175 -0.23 -7.90 11.17
C TYR A 175 1.11 -7.15 11.05
N LEU A 176 1.22 -5.97 11.67
CA LEU A 176 2.43 -5.16 11.80
C LEU A 176 2.55 -4.64 13.24
N PRO A 177 3.74 -4.22 13.70
CA PRO A 177 3.87 -3.50 14.97
C PRO A 177 2.95 -2.28 15.04
N LEU A 178 2.38 -2.00 16.22
CA LEU A 178 1.36 -0.94 16.41
C LEU A 178 1.85 0.42 15.89
N ASN A 179 3.11 0.74 16.17
CA ASN A 179 3.76 1.99 15.76
C ASN A 179 3.82 2.19 14.24
N MET A 180 3.82 1.10 13.46
CA MET A 180 3.80 1.18 12.00
C MET A 180 2.47 1.66 11.47
N PHE A 181 1.36 1.29 12.11
CA PHE A 181 0.07 1.81 11.72
C PHE A 181 -0.01 3.34 11.90
N LEU A 182 0.56 3.90 12.97
CA LEU A 182 0.62 5.35 13.20
C LEU A 182 1.44 6.10 12.13
N LEU A 183 2.35 5.43 11.43
CA LEU A 183 3.15 6.02 10.36
C LEU A 183 2.43 6.02 9.00
N ARG A 184 1.53 5.05 8.76
CA ARG A 184 0.84 4.87 7.47
C ARG A 184 0.15 6.13 6.93
N PRO A 185 -0.46 7.02 7.74
CA PRO A 185 -1.02 8.26 7.23
C PRO A 185 0.00 9.17 6.53
N LEU A 186 1.23 9.26 7.05
CA LEU A 186 2.28 10.05 6.40
C LEU A 186 2.80 9.35 5.14
N HIS A 187 2.94 8.02 5.17
CA HIS A 187 3.28 7.24 3.97
C HIS A 187 2.21 7.35 2.87
N ARG A 188 0.93 7.46 3.24
CA ARG A 188 -0.16 7.62 2.26
C ARG A 188 -0.01 8.92 1.47
N LEU A 189 0.44 10.00 2.09
CA LEU A 189 0.74 11.26 1.39
C LEU A 189 1.84 11.06 0.32
N MET A 190 2.90 10.33 0.67
CA MET A 190 3.97 9.98 -0.29
C MET A 190 3.44 9.17 -1.46
N HIS A 191 2.59 8.19 -1.17
CA HIS A 191 2.02 7.33 -2.17
C HIS A 191 1.10 8.10 -3.14
N TYR A 192 0.26 9.01 -2.62
CA TYR A 192 -0.53 9.90 -3.47
C TYR A 192 0.37 10.74 -4.37
N LYS A 193 1.46 11.32 -3.84
CA LYS A 193 2.42 12.06 -4.67
C LYS A 193 2.96 11.19 -5.81
N GLN A 194 3.41 9.97 -5.53
CA GLN A 194 3.93 9.05 -6.56
C GLN A 194 2.88 8.70 -7.62
N ILE A 195 1.62 8.50 -7.21
CA ILE A 195 0.51 8.25 -8.13
C ILE A 195 0.27 9.47 -9.01
N MET A 196 0.21 10.68 -8.43
CA MET A 196 -0.01 11.91 -9.18
C MET A 196 1.14 12.21 -10.16
N GLU A 197 2.39 11.92 -9.77
CA GLU A 197 3.57 12.01 -10.65
C GLU A 197 3.44 11.06 -11.85
N ARG A 198 2.97 9.83 -11.62
CA ARG A 198 2.73 8.84 -12.68
C ARG A 198 1.60 9.26 -13.63
N LEU A 199 0.52 9.81 -13.11
CA LEU A 199 -0.59 10.32 -13.93
C LEU A 199 -0.15 11.53 -14.77
N CYS A 200 0.61 12.47 -14.20
CA CYS A 200 1.15 13.62 -14.95
C CYS A 200 2.10 13.18 -16.07
N LYS A 201 2.87 12.11 -15.87
CA LYS A 201 3.74 11.53 -16.92
C LYS A 201 2.96 10.81 -18.02
N HIS A 202 1.75 10.33 -17.71
CA HIS A 202 0.90 9.61 -18.67
C HIS A 202 0.10 10.57 -19.56
N TYR A 203 -0.45 11.63 -18.98
CA TYR A 203 -1.28 12.57 -19.70
C TYR A 203 -0.44 13.57 -20.54
N SER A 204 -0.80 13.70 -21.81
CA SER A 204 -0.33 14.79 -22.67
C SER A 204 -0.80 16.15 -22.12
N PRO A 205 -0.07 17.26 -22.34
CA PRO A 205 -0.51 18.60 -21.93
C PRO A 205 -1.89 19.01 -22.44
N ASN A 206 -2.34 18.46 -23.57
CA ASN A 206 -3.67 18.72 -24.15
C ASN A 206 -4.77 17.80 -23.59
N HIS A 207 -4.42 16.84 -22.74
CA HIS A 207 -5.38 15.92 -22.15
C HIS A 207 -6.27 16.66 -21.15
N THR A 208 -7.57 16.39 -21.19
CA THR A 208 -8.57 17.09 -20.37
C THR A 208 -8.34 16.97 -18.85
N ASP A 209 -7.70 15.89 -18.41
CA ASP A 209 -7.39 15.60 -16.99
C ASP A 209 -6.01 16.13 -16.55
N PHE A 210 -5.18 16.61 -17.50
CA PHE A 210 -3.79 17.00 -17.22
C PHE A 210 -3.71 18.17 -16.24
N ARG A 211 -4.58 19.18 -16.39
CA ARG A 211 -4.59 20.37 -15.53
C ARG A 211 -4.89 20.00 -14.09
N ASP A 212 -5.95 19.22 -13.87
CA ASP A 212 -6.41 18.88 -12.52
C ASP A 212 -5.44 17.90 -11.85
N THR A 213 -4.89 16.95 -12.62
CA THR A 213 -3.80 16.06 -12.17
C THR A 213 -2.56 16.85 -11.74
N ARG A 214 -2.16 17.87 -12.51
CA ARG A 214 -0.99 18.71 -12.21
C ARG A 214 -1.23 19.60 -10.98
N ALA A 215 -2.43 20.15 -10.84
CA ALA A 215 -2.82 20.90 -9.66
C ALA A 215 -2.78 20.01 -8.41
N ALA A 216 -3.35 18.81 -8.48
CA ALA A 216 -3.34 17.84 -7.39
C ALA A 216 -1.91 17.41 -7.03
N LEU A 217 -1.03 17.22 -8.02
CA LEU A 217 0.39 16.95 -7.79
C LEU A 217 1.10 18.08 -7.05
N ALA A 218 0.84 19.34 -7.40
CA ALA A 218 1.44 20.48 -6.72
C ALA A 218 1.02 20.51 -5.24
N GLU A 219 -0.27 20.35 -4.97
CA GLU A 219 -0.84 20.38 -3.63
C GLU A 219 -0.32 19.26 -2.74
N ILE A 220 -0.29 18.01 -3.23
CA ILE A 220 0.24 16.88 -2.45
C ILE A 220 1.75 16.99 -2.26
N SER A 221 2.48 17.58 -3.22
CA SER A 221 3.93 17.79 -3.10
C SER A 221 4.27 18.79 -2.00
N GLU A 222 3.50 19.86 -1.87
CA GLU A 222 3.63 20.83 -0.78
C GLU A 222 3.37 20.16 0.57
N MET A 223 2.28 19.42 0.69
CA MET A 223 1.94 18.69 1.91
C MET A 223 3.01 17.66 2.29
N VAL A 224 3.51 16.90 1.32
CA VAL A 224 4.63 15.97 1.51
C VAL A 224 5.87 16.70 2.01
N ALA A 225 6.25 17.82 1.38
CA ALA A 225 7.42 18.59 1.78
C ALA A 225 7.29 19.11 3.23
N GLN A 226 6.09 19.54 3.61
CA GLN A 226 5.78 20.00 4.97
C GLN A 226 5.98 18.88 6.01
N PHE A 227 5.57 17.65 5.70
CA PHE A 227 5.56 16.53 6.67
C PHE A 227 6.72 15.56 6.58
N HIS A 228 7.57 15.68 5.56
CA HIS A 228 8.66 14.74 5.31
C HIS A 228 9.62 14.60 6.50
N GLY A 229 9.97 15.71 7.16
CA GLY A 229 10.84 15.69 8.33
C GLY A 229 10.24 14.95 9.53
N ALA A 230 8.92 15.06 9.74
CA ALA A 230 8.23 14.31 10.80
C ALA A 230 8.17 12.81 10.49
N MET A 231 7.92 12.47 9.23
CA MET A 231 7.91 11.08 8.76
C MET A 231 9.26 10.38 8.96
N ILE A 232 10.37 11.01 8.54
CA ILE A 232 11.72 10.44 8.74
C ILE A 232 12.00 10.20 10.23
N LYS A 233 11.62 11.15 11.10
CA LYS A 233 11.78 11.00 12.55
C LYS A 233 10.97 9.83 13.10
N MET A 234 9.72 9.67 12.66
CA MET A 234 8.87 8.55 13.06
C MET A 234 9.40 7.21 12.55
N GLU A 235 9.89 7.14 11.29
CA GLU A 235 10.53 5.95 10.73
C GLU A 235 11.76 5.53 11.54
N ASN A 236 12.64 6.49 11.81
CA ASN A 236 13.83 6.23 12.61
C ASN A 236 13.46 5.74 14.01
N TYR A 237 12.50 6.41 14.65
CA TYR A 237 12.01 6.03 15.97
C TYR A 237 11.46 4.61 15.98
N GLN A 238 10.62 4.24 15.00
CA GLN A 238 10.08 2.89 14.94
C GLN A 238 11.18 1.84 14.74
N LYS A 239 12.17 2.08 13.86
CA LYS A 239 13.29 1.13 13.67
C LYS A 239 14.08 0.91 14.94
N LEU A 240 14.39 1.99 15.68
CA LEU A 240 15.10 1.88 16.96
C LEU A 240 14.26 1.16 18.03
N GLN A 241 12.95 1.36 18.02
CA GLN A 241 12.03 0.67 18.94
C GLN A 241 11.90 -0.82 18.63
N GLU A 242 11.81 -1.20 17.36
CA GLU A 242 11.80 -2.59 16.92
C GLU A 242 13.10 -3.29 17.30
N LEU A 243 14.26 -2.67 17.02
CA LEU A 243 15.56 -3.20 17.44
C LEU A 243 15.67 -3.35 18.96
N ARG A 244 15.09 -2.43 19.75
CA ARG A 244 15.07 -2.55 21.21
C ARG A 244 14.26 -3.77 21.66
N LYS A 245 13.17 -4.12 20.97
CA LYS A 245 12.37 -5.31 21.28
C LYS A 245 13.12 -6.60 20.91
N ASP A 246 13.88 -6.58 19.82
CA ASP A 246 14.58 -7.77 19.29
C ASP A 246 15.92 -8.07 20.00
N LEU A 247 16.58 -7.05 20.55
CA LEU A 247 17.90 -7.18 21.16
C LEU A 247 17.82 -7.36 22.68
N THR A 248 18.50 -8.39 23.18
CA THR A 248 18.60 -8.63 24.63
C THR A 248 19.80 -7.89 25.23
N GLY A 249 19.62 -7.30 26.42
CA GLY A 249 20.70 -6.64 27.17
C GLY A 249 21.05 -5.22 26.73
N ILE A 250 20.23 -4.57 25.88
CA ILE A 250 20.44 -3.18 25.44
C ILE A 250 19.16 -2.35 25.59
N ASP A 251 19.03 -1.61 26.69
CA ASP A 251 17.80 -0.86 27.00
C ASP A 251 17.79 0.58 26.46
N ASN A 252 18.97 1.14 26.20
CA ASN A 252 19.15 2.55 25.85
C ASN A 252 19.26 2.78 24.33
N LEU A 253 18.57 1.98 23.51
CA LEU A 253 18.61 2.09 22.05
C LEU A 253 17.90 3.34 21.52
N VAL A 254 16.76 3.70 22.11
CA VAL A 254 15.90 4.80 21.66
C VAL A 254 16.27 6.07 22.43
N ILE A 255 17.21 6.85 21.88
CA ILE A 255 17.63 8.14 22.45
C ILE A 255 17.53 9.26 21.40
N PRO A 256 17.26 10.52 21.82
CA PRO A 256 17.25 11.65 20.90
C PRO A 256 18.57 11.77 20.12
N GLY A 257 18.47 11.99 18.80
CA GLY A 257 19.62 12.19 17.93
C GLY A 257 20.34 10.91 17.47
N ARG A 258 19.95 9.71 17.96
CA ARG A 258 20.42 8.46 17.36
C ARG A 258 19.65 8.14 16.10
N GLU A 259 20.36 7.73 15.06
CA GLU A 259 19.79 7.33 13.78
C GLU A 259 20.15 5.88 13.47
N PHE A 260 19.16 5.10 13.06
CA PHE A 260 19.39 3.80 12.45
C PHE A 260 19.81 3.99 10.99
N ILE A 261 20.96 3.44 10.62
CA ILE A 261 21.48 3.50 9.27
C ILE A 261 21.20 2.19 8.54
N ARG A 262 21.62 1.05 9.12
CA ARG A 262 21.43 -0.27 8.51
C ARG A 262 21.67 -1.41 9.49
N LEU A 263 21.09 -2.57 9.18
CA LEU A 263 21.42 -3.85 9.83
C LEU A 263 21.84 -4.88 8.80
N GLY A 264 22.63 -5.86 9.21
CA GLY A 264 23.03 -6.95 8.33
C GLY A 264 23.93 -7.99 9.01
N SER A 265 24.07 -9.13 8.36
CA SER A 265 24.94 -10.21 8.83
C SER A 265 26.31 -10.09 8.19
N LEU A 266 27.38 -10.13 8.98
CA LEU A 266 28.77 -10.14 8.50
C LEU A 266 29.58 -11.22 9.23
N SER A 267 30.65 -11.67 8.59
CA SER A 267 31.60 -12.63 9.16
C SER A 267 32.70 -11.90 9.92
N LYS A 268 32.67 -11.97 11.26
CA LYS A 268 33.67 -11.39 12.15
C LYS A 268 34.86 -12.34 12.32
N LEU A 269 36.07 -11.86 12.07
CA LEU A 269 37.30 -12.60 12.38
C LEU A 269 37.51 -12.66 13.91
N SER A 270 37.79 -13.86 14.41
CA SER A 270 38.13 -14.14 15.82
C SER A 270 39.33 -15.08 15.90
N GLY A 271 39.88 -15.28 17.10
CA GLY A 271 40.95 -16.27 17.33
C GLY A 271 40.56 -17.71 16.99
N LYS A 272 39.25 -18.02 16.86
CA LYS A 272 38.71 -19.32 16.44
C LYS A 272 38.30 -19.36 14.95
N GLY A 273 38.69 -18.36 14.16
CA GLY A 273 38.29 -18.21 12.75
C GLY A 273 37.13 -17.24 12.52
N LEU A 274 36.52 -17.31 11.34
CA LEU A 274 35.41 -16.46 10.93
C LEU A 274 34.09 -16.90 11.60
N GLN A 275 33.38 -15.96 12.20
CA GLN A 275 32.11 -16.19 12.87
C GLN A 275 31.04 -15.25 12.34
N GLN A 276 29.91 -15.79 11.89
CA GLN A 276 28.78 -14.98 11.46
C GLN A 276 28.13 -14.27 12.65
N ARG A 277 27.92 -12.95 12.51
CA ARG A 277 27.32 -12.07 13.52
C ARG A 277 26.40 -11.06 12.87
N MET A 278 25.36 -10.64 13.58
CA MET A 278 24.53 -9.50 13.20
C MET A 278 25.20 -8.20 13.64
N PHE A 279 25.14 -7.20 12.76
CA PHE A 279 25.63 -5.85 12.99
C PHE A 279 24.49 -4.86 12.77
N PHE A 280 24.49 -3.82 13.60
CA PHE A 280 23.52 -2.73 13.59
C PHE A 280 24.33 -1.44 13.59
N LEU A 281 24.17 -0.62 12.56
CA LEU A 281 24.84 0.68 12.38
C LEU A 281 23.84 1.80 12.58
#